data_AF-A0A177UYL4-F1
#
_entry.id   AF-A0A177UYL4-F1
#
_cell.length_a   1.000
_cell.length_b   1.000
_cell.length_c   1.000
_cell.angle_alpha   90.00
_cell.angle_beta   90.00
_cell.angle_gamma   90.00
#
_symmetry.space_group_name_H-M   'P 1'
#
loop_
_entity.id
_entity.type
_entity.pdbx_description
1 polymer ?
#
loop_
_entity_poly.entity_id
_entity_poly.type
_entity_poly.pdbx_seq_one_letter_code
_entity_poly.pdbx_strand_id
1 'polypeptide(L)'
;MSSSPGPRTPKGTPARKVSVPFTHSSPSSLKAGSAGASLAAGTVKAQLLGRNEESTYHRKVRQFLQDHARARTMWLQLVSFDGIKAARSMSLSWEDVDNARATPVDLSEGQDSTSSNAEGLYAREKATAMALEMAEVAREELEAIMAKIQAQASKMIVVLDQARALSSETMRTKGFEFVAEQPLWGTWSMDRFVQSLADTTAPYVLSTAHLAHLTARLSFYARQADDQEDVTNSADDGPSGVPISASSLFETDDDSTADLSPLDTRRSGTLEAERRRAIKAHSEAVQAWARLPYLDEAPGQFLDQICEVEVGRWTER
;
A
#
# COMPACT_ATOMS: atom_id res chain seq x y z
N MET A 1 51.25 23.47 -28.77
CA MET A 1 51.39 24.32 -27.56
C MET A 1 50.06 25.01 -27.32
N SER A 2 49.70 25.21 -26.04
CA SER A 2 48.51 25.91 -25.51
C SER A 2 47.29 25.07 -25.11
N SER A 3 47.39 24.53 -23.89
CA SER A 3 46.54 24.79 -22.71
C SER A 3 45.03 24.47 -22.71
N SER A 4 44.70 23.45 -21.91
CA SER A 4 43.43 23.35 -21.15
C SER A 4 43.22 24.52 -20.18
N PRO A 5 41.96 24.80 -19.80
CA PRO A 5 41.58 24.59 -18.40
C PRO A 5 40.18 23.97 -18.20
N GLY A 6 40.04 23.31 -17.03
CA GLY A 6 38.93 22.44 -16.64
C GLY A 6 37.68 23.09 -15.99
N PRO A 7 36.93 22.32 -15.18
CA PRO A 7 35.48 22.45 -15.03
C PRO A 7 35.05 23.39 -13.89
N ARG A 8 33.83 23.94 -14.02
CA ARG A 8 33.17 24.78 -12.99
C ARG A 8 32.04 24.02 -12.31
N THR A 9 32.10 23.92 -10.99
CA THR A 9 31.00 23.52 -10.10
C THR A 9 30.27 24.76 -9.55
N PRO A 10 28.94 24.72 -9.36
CA PRO A 10 28.24 25.75 -8.59
C PRO A 10 28.13 25.44 -7.10
N LYS A 11 28.27 26.53 -6.35
CA LYS A 11 28.38 26.71 -4.90
C LYS A 11 27.03 26.54 -4.21
N GLY A 12 27.04 25.89 -3.05
CA GLY A 12 25.88 25.76 -2.16
C GLY A 12 25.51 27.08 -1.46
N THR A 13 24.23 27.16 -1.05
CA THR A 13 23.69 28.20 -0.16
C THR A 13 22.99 27.52 1.03
N PRO A 14 23.27 27.92 2.28
CA PRO A 14 22.63 27.38 3.48
C PRO A 14 21.52 28.29 4.02
N ALA A 15 20.37 27.74 4.39
CA ALA A 15 19.32 28.39 5.16
C ALA A 15 18.35 27.30 5.67
N ARG A 16 17.74 27.31 6.86
CA ARG A 16 17.74 28.18 8.03
C ARG A 16 17.10 27.31 9.13
N LYS A 17 17.77 27.08 10.27
CA LYS A 17 17.16 26.37 11.40
C LYS A 17 16.38 27.38 12.25
N VAL A 18 15.08 27.15 12.40
CA VAL A 18 14.21 27.88 13.31
C VAL A 18 14.35 27.26 14.70
N SER A 19 14.93 28.01 15.64
CA SER A 19 15.02 27.67 17.05
C SER A 19 13.82 28.26 17.79
N VAL A 20 13.08 27.44 18.53
CA VAL A 20 12.12 27.89 19.56
C VAL A 20 12.65 27.52 20.94
N PRO A 21 12.47 28.40 21.95
CA PRO A 21 13.08 28.25 23.27
C PRO A 21 12.18 27.46 24.21
N PHE A 22 12.76 26.53 24.98
CA PHE A 22 12.12 26.04 26.19
C PHE A 22 13.14 25.93 27.31
N THR A 23 12.92 26.79 28.31
CA THR A 23 13.69 26.94 29.54
C THR A 23 13.10 26.05 30.63
N HIS A 24 13.86 25.10 31.19
CA HIS A 24 13.64 24.65 32.57
C HIS A 24 14.97 24.30 33.25
N SER A 25 15.37 25.23 34.10
CA SER A 25 15.84 25.07 35.49
C SER A 25 16.63 23.81 35.88
N SER A 26 17.90 24.06 36.20
CA SER A 26 18.77 23.22 37.04
C SER A 26 18.23 23.11 38.48
N PRO A 27 18.57 22.02 39.18
CA PRO A 27 18.92 22.13 40.59
C PRO A 27 20.30 21.55 40.91
N SER A 28 21.13 22.46 41.40
CA SER A 28 22.10 22.38 42.51
C SER A 28 22.71 21.03 42.91
N SER A 29 24.04 21.02 42.74
CA SER A 29 25.04 20.29 43.53
C SER A 29 24.86 20.50 45.05
N LEU A 30 24.86 19.41 45.82
CA LEU A 30 25.27 19.41 47.22
C LEU A 30 26.21 18.22 47.47
N LYS A 31 27.40 18.56 47.95
CA LYS A 31 28.47 17.68 48.43
C LYS A 31 28.67 18.00 49.91
N ALA A 32 28.45 17.03 50.79
CA ALA A 32 29.20 16.80 52.04
C ALA A 32 28.49 15.79 52.96
N GLY A 33 29.28 14.95 53.65
CA GLY A 33 28.94 14.50 55.00
C GLY A 33 28.75 12.99 55.20
N SER A 34 29.81 12.33 55.63
CA SER A 34 29.81 10.99 56.23
C SER A 34 29.12 10.98 57.60
N ALA A 35 28.24 10.00 57.85
CA ALA A 35 28.10 9.27 59.13
C ALA A 35 27.05 8.15 58.97
N GLY A 36 27.38 6.96 59.45
CA GLY A 36 26.71 5.71 59.08
C GLY A 36 25.32 5.46 59.67
N ALA A 37 24.59 4.58 59.00
CA ALA A 37 23.67 3.62 59.60
C ALA A 37 23.45 2.47 58.60
N SER A 38 23.88 1.28 58.99
CA SER A 38 23.66 0.02 58.29
C SER A 38 22.20 -0.38 58.40
N LEU A 39 21.49 -0.45 57.27
CA LEU A 39 20.34 -1.31 57.06
C LEU A 39 20.38 -1.81 55.61
N ALA A 40 20.29 -3.14 55.47
CA ALA A 40 20.56 -3.90 54.26
C ALA A 40 19.73 -3.43 53.06
N ALA A 41 20.42 -2.77 52.14
CA ALA A 41 19.92 -2.44 50.81
C ALA A 41 20.23 -3.60 49.87
N GLY A 42 19.24 -4.48 49.64
CA GLY A 42 19.20 -5.36 48.47
C GLY A 42 18.87 -4.54 47.22
N THR A 43 19.64 -3.48 46.95
CA THR A 43 19.51 -2.72 45.72
C THR A 43 20.10 -3.58 44.61
N VAL A 44 19.24 -4.33 43.93
CA VAL A 44 19.52 -4.84 42.59
C VAL A 44 19.75 -3.60 41.73
N LYS A 45 20.98 -3.09 41.74
CA LYS A 45 21.48 -2.29 40.63
C LYS A 45 21.27 -3.22 39.45
N ALA A 46 20.31 -2.90 38.59
CA ALA A 46 20.30 -3.42 37.24
C ALA A 46 21.68 -3.07 36.66
N GLN A 47 22.63 -3.99 36.80
CA GLN A 47 23.92 -3.93 36.16
C GLN A 47 23.60 -4.13 34.69
N LEU A 48 23.27 -3.03 34.03
CA LEU A 48 23.29 -2.92 32.58
C LEU A 48 24.70 -3.36 32.18
N LEU A 49 24.79 -4.54 31.56
CA LEU A 49 26.05 -5.14 31.12
C LEU A 49 26.86 -4.09 30.37
N GLY A 50 28.11 -3.87 30.80
CA GLY A 50 29.00 -2.95 30.12
C GLY A 50 29.31 -3.44 28.70
N ARG A 51 29.73 -2.57 27.78
CA ARG A 51 30.03 -2.93 26.37
C ARG A 51 30.94 -4.14 26.24
N ASN A 52 31.87 -4.24 27.17
CA ASN A 52 32.95 -5.23 27.18
C ASN A 52 32.47 -6.60 27.68
N GLU A 53 31.31 -6.66 28.33
CA GLU A 53 30.68 -7.88 28.84
C GLU A 53 29.69 -8.46 27.82
N GLU A 54 29.46 -7.76 26.71
CA GLU A 54 28.53 -8.18 25.67
C GLU A 54 29.09 -9.35 24.85
N SER A 55 28.42 -10.50 24.97
CA SER A 55 28.76 -11.69 24.18
C SER A 55 28.46 -11.51 22.69
N THR A 56 29.01 -12.38 21.85
CA THR A 56 28.75 -12.38 20.40
C THR A 56 27.26 -12.57 20.08
N TYR A 57 26.53 -13.35 20.90
CA TYR A 57 25.09 -13.57 20.76
C TYR A 57 24.28 -12.29 20.96
N HIS A 58 24.60 -11.51 22.01
CA HIS A 58 23.97 -10.21 22.26
C HIS A 58 24.13 -9.29 21.05
N ARG A 59 25.36 -9.13 20.53
CA ARG A 59 25.63 -8.26 19.37
C ARG A 59 24.83 -8.66 18.13
N LYS A 60 24.70 -9.96 17.87
CA LYS A 60 23.89 -10.45 16.75
C LYS A 60 22.40 -10.18 16.94
N VAL A 61 21.85 -10.43 18.14
CA VAL A 61 20.45 -10.09 18.46
C VAL A 61 20.20 -8.60 18.26
N ARG A 62 21.12 -7.74 18.73
CA ARG A 62 21.06 -6.30 18.54
C ARG A 62 20.98 -5.91 17.06
N GLN A 63 21.85 -6.50 16.24
CA GLN A 63 21.87 -6.27 14.80
C GLN A 63 20.51 -6.64 14.17
N PHE A 64 19.96 -7.80 14.51
CA PHE A 64 18.65 -8.23 14.01
C PHE A 64 17.51 -7.28 14.43
N LEU A 65 17.51 -6.81 15.69
CA LEU A 65 16.53 -5.83 16.15
C LEU A 65 16.60 -4.51 15.35
N GLN A 66 17.80 -4.01 15.10
CA GLN A 66 18.02 -2.78 14.31
C GLN A 66 17.61 -2.95 12.85
N ASP A 67 17.97 -4.07 12.23
CA ASP A 67 17.62 -4.36 10.83
C ASP A 67 16.11 -4.55 10.65
N HIS A 68 15.46 -5.21 11.62
CA HIS A 68 14.00 -5.35 11.65
C HIS A 68 13.30 -3.99 11.79
N ALA A 69 13.73 -3.15 12.74
CA ALA A 69 13.17 -1.82 12.94
C ALA A 69 13.35 -0.92 11.70
N ARG A 70 14.50 -1.01 11.03
CA ARG A 70 14.76 -0.29 9.76
C ARG A 70 13.81 -0.77 8.65
N ALA A 71 13.64 -2.09 8.50
CA ALA A 71 12.72 -2.66 7.51
C ALA A 71 11.27 -2.23 7.78
N ARG A 72 10.81 -2.24 9.04
CA ARG A 72 9.49 -1.73 9.43
C ARG A 72 9.29 -0.27 9.08
N THR A 73 10.26 0.58 9.42
CA THR A 73 10.20 2.02 9.13
C THR A 73 10.10 2.25 7.62
N MET A 74 10.93 1.57 6.82
CA MET A 74 10.88 1.67 5.35
C MET A 74 9.55 1.17 4.79
N TRP A 75 9.00 0.08 5.34
CA TRP A 75 7.68 -0.43 4.96
C TRP A 75 6.59 0.62 5.22
N LEU A 76 6.59 1.23 6.41
CA LEU A 76 5.59 2.26 6.78
C LEU A 76 5.66 3.49 5.87
N GLN A 77 6.87 3.94 5.53
CA GLN A 77 7.07 5.06 4.60
C GLN A 77 6.52 4.73 3.20
N LEU A 78 6.86 3.55 2.67
CA LEU A 78 6.37 3.10 1.38
C LEU A 78 4.84 3.02 1.35
N VAL A 79 4.22 2.44 2.37
CA VAL A 79 2.76 2.26 2.41
C VAL A 79 2.03 3.59 2.53
N SER A 80 2.52 4.50 3.39
CA SER A 80 1.81 5.74 3.74
C SER A 80 1.97 6.83 2.69
N PHE A 81 3.17 6.98 2.10
CA PHE A 81 3.45 8.07 1.17
C PHE A 81 3.33 7.59 -0.28
N ASP A 82 4.19 6.65 -0.67
CA ASP A 82 4.28 6.21 -2.06
C ASP A 82 3.07 5.35 -2.47
N GLY A 83 2.63 4.46 -1.59
CA GLY A 83 1.51 3.53 -1.81
C GLY A 83 0.18 4.25 -1.98
N ILE A 84 -0.15 5.16 -1.05
CA ILE A 84 -1.38 5.97 -1.16
C ILE A 84 -1.35 6.85 -2.41
N LYS A 85 -0.20 7.44 -2.74
CA LYS A 85 -0.05 8.26 -3.95
C LYS A 85 -0.29 7.42 -5.21
N ALA A 86 0.34 6.26 -5.33
CA ALA A 86 0.17 5.36 -6.48
C ALA A 86 -1.26 4.82 -6.59
N ALA A 87 -1.86 4.42 -5.46
CA ALA A 87 -3.25 3.94 -5.43
C ALA A 87 -4.26 5.01 -5.86
N ARG A 88 -4.06 6.26 -5.45
CA ARG A 88 -4.87 7.39 -5.92
C ARG A 88 -4.67 7.68 -7.40
N SER A 89 -3.42 7.65 -7.87
CA SER A 89 -3.08 7.81 -9.29
C SER A 89 -3.84 6.78 -10.15
N MET A 90 -3.87 5.52 -9.71
CA MET A 90 -4.62 4.44 -10.39
C MET A 90 -6.15 4.67 -10.36
N SER A 91 -6.70 5.16 -9.25
CA SER A 91 -8.13 5.47 -9.18
C SER A 91 -8.50 6.59 -10.15
N LEU A 92 -7.69 7.65 -10.23
CA LEU A 92 -7.92 8.80 -11.10
C LEU A 92 -7.75 8.43 -12.58
N SER A 93 -6.78 7.59 -12.93
CA SER A 93 -6.61 7.15 -14.32
C SER A 93 -7.82 6.36 -14.83
N TRP A 94 -8.46 5.55 -13.98
CA TRP A 94 -9.74 4.91 -14.34
C TRP A 94 -10.89 5.91 -14.50
N GLU A 95 -10.93 6.96 -13.66
CA GLU A 95 -11.90 8.04 -13.83
C GLU A 95 -11.69 8.77 -15.17
N ASP A 96 -10.44 8.99 -15.59
CA ASP A 96 -10.09 9.59 -16.88
C ASP A 96 -10.50 8.71 -18.06
N VAL A 97 -10.33 7.38 -17.96
CA VAL A 97 -10.84 6.43 -18.96
C VAL A 97 -12.37 6.52 -19.07
N ASP A 98 -13.07 6.57 -17.93
CA ASP A 98 -14.52 6.71 -17.91
C ASP A 98 -14.99 8.06 -18.45
N ASN A 99 -14.27 9.15 -18.15
CA ASN A 99 -14.55 10.48 -18.68
C ASN A 99 -14.35 10.52 -20.19
N ALA A 100 -13.24 9.98 -20.71
CA ALA A 100 -12.96 9.91 -22.13
C ALA A 100 -14.05 9.12 -22.87
N ARG A 101 -14.53 8.01 -22.29
CA ARG A 101 -15.64 7.22 -22.84
C ARG A 101 -16.99 7.93 -22.76
N ALA A 102 -17.20 8.79 -21.76
CA ALA A 102 -18.44 9.54 -21.60
C ALA A 102 -18.52 10.79 -22.49
N THR A 103 -17.44 11.15 -23.18
CA THR A 103 -17.40 12.31 -24.09
C THR A 103 -18.53 12.18 -25.12
N PRO A 104 -19.49 13.12 -25.15
CA PRO A 104 -20.59 13.08 -26.10
C PRO A 104 -20.06 13.28 -27.52
N VAL A 105 -20.58 12.50 -28.46
CA VAL A 105 -20.36 12.70 -29.90
C VAL A 105 -21.51 13.59 -30.36
N ASP A 106 -21.19 14.77 -30.87
CA ASP A 106 -22.19 15.76 -31.28
C ASP A 106 -22.86 15.30 -32.58
N LEU A 107 -23.97 14.57 -32.45
CA LEU A 107 -24.74 14.04 -33.58
C LEU A 107 -25.64 15.15 -34.15
N SER A 108 -25.07 16.15 -34.80
CA SER A 108 -25.88 17.18 -35.46
C SER A 108 -26.62 16.57 -36.66
N GLU A 109 -27.95 16.66 -36.69
CA GLU A 109 -28.84 16.08 -37.72
C GLU A 109 -28.81 16.82 -39.08
N GLY A 110 -27.68 17.44 -39.45
CA GLY A 110 -27.49 18.12 -40.72
C GLY A 110 -27.09 17.16 -41.85
N GLN A 111 -27.46 17.47 -43.09
CA GLN A 111 -27.29 16.62 -44.28
C GLN A 111 -25.81 16.32 -44.69
N ASP A 112 -24.82 16.92 -44.00
CA ASP A 112 -23.37 16.68 -44.10
C ASP A 112 -22.79 15.84 -42.91
N SER A 113 -23.67 15.25 -42.10
CA SER A 113 -23.39 14.65 -40.77
C SER A 113 -22.51 13.39 -40.74
N THR A 114 -22.35 12.67 -41.85
CA THR A 114 -21.58 11.41 -41.82
C THR A 114 -20.10 11.64 -41.54
N SER A 115 -19.53 12.75 -42.03
CA SER A 115 -18.11 13.07 -41.80
C SER A 115 -17.84 13.62 -40.40
N SER A 116 -18.72 14.47 -39.86
CA SER A 116 -18.57 15.06 -38.52
C SER A 116 -18.74 14.03 -37.40
N ASN A 117 -19.66 13.08 -37.59
CA ASN A 117 -19.89 12.01 -36.63
C ASN A 117 -18.69 11.05 -36.56
N ALA A 118 -18.07 10.75 -37.71
CA ALA A 118 -16.86 9.94 -37.78
C ALA A 118 -15.67 10.62 -37.08
N GLU A 119 -15.51 11.94 -37.24
CA GLU A 119 -14.47 12.71 -36.56
C GLU A 119 -14.65 12.73 -35.03
N GLY A 120 -15.88 12.90 -34.55
CA GLY A 120 -16.19 12.84 -33.11
C GLY A 120 -15.96 11.46 -32.49
N LEU A 121 -16.31 10.38 -33.20
CA LEU A 121 -16.03 9.01 -32.77
C LEU A 121 -14.52 8.74 -32.69
N TYR A 122 -13.76 9.15 -33.72
CA TYR A 122 -12.31 9.01 -33.73
C TYR A 122 -11.64 9.81 -32.60
N ALA A 123 -12.10 11.04 -32.34
CA ALA A 123 -11.60 11.85 -31.24
C ALA A 123 -11.85 11.20 -29.86
N ARG A 124 -13.04 10.63 -29.66
CA ARG A 124 -13.38 9.86 -28.45
C ARG A 124 -12.50 8.61 -28.33
N GLU A 125 -12.39 7.80 -29.37
CA GLU A 125 -11.57 6.58 -29.37
C GLU A 125 -10.11 6.91 -29.04
N LYS A 126 -9.55 7.95 -29.70
CA LYS A 126 -8.21 8.45 -29.42
C LYS A 126 -8.04 8.90 -27.97
N ALA A 127 -8.99 9.66 -27.42
CA ALA A 127 -8.96 10.09 -26.02
C ALA A 127 -9.01 8.89 -25.06
N THR A 128 -9.83 7.88 -25.37
CA THR A 128 -9.90 6.66 -24.55
C THR A 128 -8.62 5.83 -24.61
N ALA A 129 -7.99 5.72 -25.78
CA ALA A 129 -6.71 5.04 -25.93
C ALA A 129 -5.61 5.73 -25.11
N MET A 130 -5.53 7.07 -25.17
CA MET A 130 -4.58 7.84 -24.36
C MET A 130 -4.83 7.68 -22.85
N ALA A 131 -6.10 7.67 -22.42
CA ALA A 131 -6.44 7.46 -21.02
C ALA A 131 -6.09 6.04 -20.53
N LEU A 132 -6.24 5.02 -21.39
CA LEU A 132 -5.83 3.65 -21.08
C LEU A 132 -4.31 3.53 -20.93
N GLU A 133 -3.54 4.16 -21.82
CA GLU A 133 -2.07 4.22 -21.70
C GLU A 133 -1.64 4.84 -20.35
N MET A 134 -2.29 5.93 -19.95
CA MET A 134 -2.05 6.55 -18.63
C MET A 134 -2.44 5.63 -17.47
N ALA A 135 -3.51 4.85 -17.61
CA ALA A 135 -3.91 3.86 -16.61
C ALA A 135 -2.93 2.69 -16.51
N GLU A 136 -2.34 2.25 -17.61
CA GLU A 136 -1.28 1.24 -17.62
C GLU A 136 -0.02 1.73 -16.89
N VAL A 137 0.41 2.96 -17.15
CA VAL A 137 1.55 3.58 -16.44
C VAL A 137 1.27 3.66 -14.93
N ALA A 138 0.07 4.10 -14.54
CA ALA A 138 -0.32 4.16 -13.14
C ALA A 138 -0.36 2.76 -12.47
N ARG A 139 -0.77 1.73 -13.22
CA ARG A 139 -0.77 0.33 -12.77
C ARG A 139 0.65 -0.16 -12.53
N GLU A 140 1.57 0.09 -13.46
CA GLU A 140 2.98 -0.28 -13.33
C GLU A 140 3.65 0.40 -12.13
N GLU A 141 3.37 1.69 -11.90
CA GLU A 141 3.83 2.39 -10.70
C GLU A 141 3.30 1.74 -9.41
N LEU A 142 2.00 1.43 -9.35
CA LEU A 142 1.39 0.78 -8.19
C LEU A 142 1.99 -0.61 -7.93
N GLU A 143 2.18 -1.41 -8.98
CA GLU A 143 2.83 -2.73 -8.90
C GLU A 143 4.29 -2.62 -8.43
N ALA A 144 5.03 -1.63 -8.93
CA ALA A 144 6.41 -1.38 -8.51
C ALA A 144 6.50 -0.99 -7.02
N ILE A 145 5.57 -0.16 -6.53
CA ILE A 145 5.50 0.17 -5.09
C ILE A 145 5.09 -1.05 -4.26
N MET A 146 4.11 -1.83 -4.72
CA MET A 146 3.68 -3.06 -4.03
C MET A 146 4.84 -4.08 -3.92
N ALA A 147 5.63 -4.24 -4.98
CA ALA A 147 6.82 -5.09 -4.96
C ALA A 147 7.86 -4.62 -3.93
N LYS A 148 8.05 -3.29 -3.78
CA LYS A 148 8.94 -2.74 -2.73
C LYS A 148 8.41 -3.00 -1.32
N ILE A 149 7.10 -2.88 -1.11
CA ILE A 149 6.43 -3.18 0.17
C ILE A 149 6.62 -4.65 0.52
N GLN A 150 6.33 -5.55 -0.42
CA GLN A 150 6.56 -7.00 -0.26
C GLN A 150 8.02 -7.31 0.06
N ALA A 151 8.97 -6.65 -0.62
CA ALA A 151 10.39 -6.85 -0.35
C ALA A 151 10.76 -6.47 1.09
N GLN A 152 10.20 -5.40 1.68
CA GLN A 152 10.45 -5.08 3.09
C GLN A 152 9.79 -6.08 4.04
N ALA A 153 8.59 -6.57 3.72
CA ALA A 153 7.94 -7.62 4.52
C ALA A 153 8.76 -8.91 4.54
N SER A 154 9.24 -9.35 3.37
CA SER A 154 10.13 -10.51 3.25
C SER A 154 11.43 -10.34 4.03
N LYS A 155 12.01 -9.13 4.05
CA LYS A 155 13.20 -8.85 4.88
C LYS A 155 12.92 -9.03 6.37
N MET A 156 11.77 -8.57 6.87
CA MET A 156 11.40 -8.78 8.28
C MET A 156 11.29 -10.26 8.63
N ILE A 157 10.70 -11.07 7.73
CA ILE A 157 10.62 -12.53 7.89
C ILE A 157 12.02 -13.15 7.94
N VAL A 158 12.90 -12.79 6.99
CA VAL A 158 14.28 -13.31 6.95
C VAL A 158 15.05 -12.96 8.23
N VAL A 159 14.93 -11.73 8.72
CA VAL A 159 15.58 -11.32 9.98
C VAL A 159 15.02 -12.10 11.18
N LEU A 160 13.72 -12.33 11.23
CA LEU A 160 13.09 -13.16 12.26
C LEU A 160 13.61 -14.61 12.22
N ASP A 161 13.71 -15.21 11.04
CA ASP A 161 14.21 -16.58 10.88
C ASP A 161 15.69 -16.69 11.27
N GLN A 162 16.51 -15.68 10.94
CA GLN A 162 17.90 -15.58 11.42
C GLN A 162 17.97 -15.48 12.95
N ALA A 163 17.08 -14.71 13.57
CA ALA A 163 17.00 -14.59 15.02
C ALA A 163 16.57 -15.91 15.70
N ARG A 164 15.62 -16.63 15.11
CA ARG A 164 15.22 -17.98 15.57
C ARG A 164 16.34 -19.00 15.42
N ALA A 165 17.05 -18.97 14.29
CA ALA A 165 18.20 -19.83 14.07
C ALA A 165 19.30 -19.56 15.12
N LEU A 166 19.61 -18.29 15.39
CA LEU A 166 20.55 -17.90 16.43
C LEU A 166 20.10 -18.38 17.81
N SER A 167 18.81 -18.26 18.13
CA SER A 167 18.26 -18.74 19.40
C SER A 167 18.45 -20.25 19.57
N SER A 168 18.12 -21.03 18.54
CA SER A 168 18.30 -22.48 18.54
C SER A 168 19.78 -22.89 18.63
N GLU A 169 20.68 -22.14 17.98
CA GLU A 169 22.12 -22.39 18.05
C GLU A 169 22.66 -22.13 19.45
N THR A 170 22.29 -20.98 20.03
CA THR A 170 22.69 -20.59 21.39
C THR A 170 22.15 -21.56 22.43
N MET A 171 20.92 -22.04 22.25
CA MET A 171 20.32 -23.07 23.10
C MET A 171 21.20 -24.33 23.15
N ARG A 172 21.77 -24.73 22.01
CA ARG A 172 22.69 -25.89 21.94
C ARG A 172 24.05 -25.62 22.56
N THR A 173 24.58 -24.39 22.46
CA THR A 173 25.95 -24.09 22.89
C THR A 173 26.07 -23.58 24.33
N LYS A 174 25.09 -22.81 24.79
CA LYS A 174 25.05 -22.18 26.12
C LYS A 174 24.00 -22.78 27.05
N GLY A 175 23.05 -23.53 26.51
CA GLY A 175 21.97 -24.15 27.28
C GLY A 175 20.73 -23.27 27.40
N PHE A 176 19.70 -23.85 28.02
CA PHE A 176 18.38 -23.25 28.16
C PHE A 176 18.35 -22.01 29.05
N GLU A 177 19.03 -22.06 30.18
CA GLU A 177 19.11 -20.96 31.15
C GLU A 177 19.57 -19.66 30.50
N PHE A 178 20.58 -19.72 29.61
CA PHE A 178 21.08 -18.56 28.89
C PHE A 178 20.05 -17.93 27.93
N VAL A 179 19.24 -18.76 27.26
CA VAL A 179 18.32 -18.28 26.22
C VAL A 179 17.00 -17.79 26.81
N ALA A 180 16.47 -18.52 27.79
CA ALA A 180 15.13 -18.31 28.31
C ALA A 180 15.10 -17.47 29.60
N GLU A 181 16.09 -17.64 30.49
CA GLU A 181 16.07 -17.05 31.84
C GLU A 181 16.98 -15.84 31.96
N GLN A 182 18.18 -15.89 31.36
CA GLN A 182 19.14 -14.81 31.47
C GLN A 182 18.69 -13.57 30.66
N PRO A 183 18.54 -12.39 31.30
CA PRO A 183 18.18 -11.17 30.59
C PRO A 183 19.39 -10.63 29.80
N LEU A 184 19.16 -10.35 28.52
CA LEU A 184 20.08 -9.56 27.69
C LEU A 184 19.93 -8.08 28.04
N TRP A 185 21.05 -7.40 28.25
CA TRP A 185 21.10 -5.97 28.61
C TRP A 185 20.21 -5.60 29.81
N GLY A 186 19.95 -6.55 30.72
CA GLY A 186 19.15 -6.32 31.92
C GLY A 186 17.64 -6.12 31.68
N THR A 187 17.13 -6.40 30.47
CA THR A 187 15.70 -6.24 30.16
C THR A 187 15.01 -7.57 29.90
N TRP A 188 15.28 -8.19 28.75
CA TRP A 188 14.56 -9.35 28.27
C TRP A 188 15.52 -10.48 27.93
N SER A 189 15.06 -11.71 28.13
CA SER A 189 15.79 -12.87 27.63
C SER A 189 15.80 -12.92 26.10
N MET A 190 16.74 -13.66 25.52
CA MET A 190 16.83 -13.78 24.07
C MET A 190 15.55 -14.36 23.46
N ASP A 191 14.96 -15.35 24.13
CA ASP A 191 13.69 -15.95 23.72
C ASP A 191 12.57 -14.89 23.62
N ARG A 192 12.47 -14.00 24.63
CA ARG A 192 11.50 -12.91 24.63
C ARG A 192 11.71 -11.90 23.49
N PHE A 193 12.94 -11.56 23.15
CA PHE A 193 13.22 -10.72 21.99
C PHE A 193 12.80 -11.38 20.68
N VAL A 194 13.11 -12.67 20.50
CA VAL A 194 12.73 -13.42 19.29
C VAL A 194 11.21 -13.56 19.18
N GLN A 195 10.52 -13.83 20.29
CA GLN A 195 9.06 -13.87 20.32
C GLN A 195 8.46 -12.50 19.97
N SER A 196 8.99 -11.43 20.55
CA SER A 196 8.52 -10.07 20.26
C SER A 196 8.74 -9.66 18.80
N LEU A 197 9.86 -10.07 18.18
CA LEU A 197 10.07 -9.92 16.74
C LEU A 197 9.00 -10.68 15.93
N ALA A 198 8.63 -11.90 16.34
CA ALA A 198 7.60 -12.68 15.67
C ALA A 198 6.22 -12.00 15.75
N ASP A 199 5.82 -11.60 16.96
CA ASP A 199 4.54 -10.93 17.24
C ASP A 199 4.45 -9.61 16.47
N THR A 200 5.57 -8.88 16.38
CA THR A 200 5.63 -7.63 15.62
C THR A 200 5.63 -7.87 14.12
N THR A 201 6.21 -8.95 13.61
CA THR A 201 6.30 -9.23 12.15
C THR A 201 4.95 -9.61 11.56
N ALA A 202 4.15 -10.41 12.28
CA ALA A 202 2.86 -10.92 11.81
C ALA A 202 1.89 -9.84 11.25
N PRO A 203 1.61 -8.73 11.95
CA PRO A 203 0.69 -7.70 11.45
C PRO A 203 1.17 -7.00 10.18
N TYR A 204 2.49 -6.85 9.98
CA TYR A 204 3.02 -6.28 8.73
C TYR A 204 2.84 -7.23 7.55
N VAL A 205 3.02 -8.55 7.77
CA VAL A 205 2.79 -9.57 6.75
C VAL A 205 1.31 -9.62 6.35
N LEU A 206 0.41 -9.63 7.33
CA LEU A 206 -1.04 -9.58 7.09
C LEU A 206 -1.45 -8.30 6.36
N SER A 207 -0.93 -7.15 6.81
CA SER A 207 -1.16 -5.86 6.12
C SER A 207 -0.70 -5.93 4.67
N THR A 208 0.49 -6.47 4.41
CA THR A 208 1.04 -6.58 3.05
C THR A 208 0.16 -7.46 2.14
N ALA A 209 -0.36 -8.57 2.66
CA ALA A 209 -1.29 -9.43 1.92
C ALA A 209 -2.61 -8.71 1.60
N HIS A 210 -3.15 -7.96 2.56
CA HIS A 210 -4.34 -7.15 2.34
C HIS A 210 -4.11 -6.04 1.31
N LEU A 211 -2.98 -5.34 1.39
CA LEU A 211 -2.60 -4.33 0.40
C LEU A 211 -2.47 -4.93 -1.01
N ALA A 212 -1.89 -6.12 -1.14
CA ALA A 212 -1.83 -6.82 -2.42
C ALA A 212 -3.23 -7.14 -2.99
N HIS A 213 -4.18 -7.52 -2.13
CA HIS A 213 -5.57 -7.71 -2.54
C HIS A 213 -6.23 -6.39 -3.01
N LEU A 214 -5.99 -5.29 -2.29
CA LEU A 214 -6.48 -3.96 -2.69
C LEU A 214 -5.85 -3.50 -4.02
N THR A 215 -4.54 -3.74 -4.23
CA THR A 215 -3.88 -3.49 -5.51
C THR A 215 -4.55 -4.26 -6.64
N ALA A 216 -4.79 -5.56 -6.47
CA ALA A 216 -5.47 -6.36 -7.50
C ALA A 216 -6.86 -5.81 -7.82
N ARG A 217 -7.61 -5.34 -6.82
CA ARG A 217 -8.92 -4.70 -7.01
C ARG A 217 -8.83 -3.36 -7.74
N LEU A 218 -7.82 -2.54 -7.45
CA LEU A 218 -7.59 -1.26 -8.12
C LEU A 218 -7.09 -1.43 -9.56
N SER A 219 -6.32 -2.48 -9.83
CA SER A 219 -5.81 -2.80 -11.17
C SER A 219 -6.88 -3.41 -12.08
N PHE A 220 -7.95 -3.98 -11.53
CA PHE A 220 -9.02 -4.61 -12.32
C PHE A 220 -10.08 -3.59 -12.75
N TYR A 221 -10.26 -3.44 -14.07
CA TYR A 221 -11.31 -2.60 -14.63
C TYR A 221 -12.60 -3.39 -14.84
N ALA A 222 -13.61 -3.15 -14.00
CA ALA A 222 -14.83 -3.96 -13.91
C ALA A 222 -15.84 -3.82 -15.07
N ARG A 223 -15.48 -3.18 -16.19
CA ARG A 223 -16.43 -2.76 -17.24
C ARG A 223 -16.52 -3.68 -18.46
N GLN A 224 -15.89 -4.85 -18.45
CA GLN A 224 -15.76 -5.73 -19.62
C GLN A 224 -16.79 -6.88 -19.66
N ALA A 225 -17.97 -6.70 -19.05
CA ALA A 225 -19.01 -7.74 -19.05
C ALA A 225 -19.97 -7.68 -20.26
N ASP A 226 -20.07 -6.54 -20.96
CA ASP A 226 -21.10 -6.34 -21.99
C ASP A 226 -20.69 -6.78 -23.41
N ASP A 227 -19.41 -7.10 -23.66
CA ASP A 227 -18.95 -7.54 -24.99
C ASP A 227 -19.18 -9.06 -25.24
N GLN A 228 -19.76 -9.78 -24.27
CA GLN A 228 -19.94 -11.24 -24.34
C GLN A 228 -21.42 -11.69 -24.48
N GLU A 229 -22.32 -10.83 -24.96
CA GLU A 229 -23.70 -11.23 -25.28
C GLU A 229 -24.05 -11.31 -26.79
N ASP A 230 -23.16 -10.90 -27.71
CA ASP A 230 -23.54 -10.81 -29.14
C ASP A 230 -23.03 -11.97 -30.05
N VAL A 231 -22.52 -13.06 -29.48
CA VAL A 231 -21.91 -14.18 -30.26
C VAL A 231 -22.73 -15.48 -30.22
N THR A 232 -23.91 -15.52 -29.59
CA THR A 232 -24.70 -16.77 -29.49
C THR A 232 -25.98 -16.85 -30.34
N ASN A 233 -26.33 -15.82 -31.12
CA ASN A 233 -27.48 -15.90 -32.04
C ASN A 233 -27.05 -16.08 -33.50
N SER A 234 -26.42 -17.21 -33.84
CA SER A 234 -26.24 -17.66 -35.23
C SER A 234 -25.94 -19.17 -35.30
N ALA A 235 -26.89 -20.00 -34.88
CA ALA A 235 -27.00 -21.41 -35.26
C ALA A 235 -28.48 -21.80 -35.14
N ASP A 236 -29.24 -21.74 -36.22
CA ASP A 236 -29.55 -22.90 -37.08
C ASP A 236 -30.78 -23.66 -36.56
N ASP A 237 -31.96 -23.38 -37.15
CA ASP A 237 -33.01 -24.39 -37.28
C ASP A 237 -34.03 -24.06 -38.40
N GLY A 238 -33.95 -24.83 -39.49
CA GLY A 238 -35.12 -25.33 -40.22
C GLY A 238 -35.53 -24.70 -41.57
N PRO A 239 -35.46 -25.46 -42.69
CA PRO A 239 -36.29 -25.19 -43.86
C PRO A 239 -37.49 -26.16 -43.98
N SER A 240 -38.66 -25.56 -44.12
CA SER A 240 -39.82 -25.97 -44.95
C SER A 240 -40.63 -27.23 -44.62
N GLY A 241 -41.93 -27.00 -44.36
CA GLY A 241 -43.03 -27.96 -44.49
C GLY A 241 -44.38 -27.23 -44.43
N VAL A 242 -45.07 -27.16 -45.56
CA VAL A 242 -46.18 -26.25 -45.93
C VAL A 242 -47.58 -26.77 -45.44
N PRO A 243 -48.73 -26.17 -45.85
CA PRO A 243 -49.60 -25.15 -45.22
C PRO A 243 -50.92 -25.73 -44.65
N ILE A 244 -51.88 -24.87 -44.22
CA ILE A 244 -53.31 -24.81 -44.64
C ILE A 244 -54.06 -23.73 -43.82
N SER A 245 -54.76 -22.84 -44.54
CA SER A 245 -56.07 -22.14 -44.33
C SER A 245 -56.61 -21.87 -42.91
N ALA A 246 -57.35 -20.80 -42.60
CA ALA A 246 -57.93 -19.68 -43.34
C ALA A 246 -58.51 -18.64 -42.34
N SER A 247 -58.78 -17.44 -42.88
CA SER A 247 -59.82 -16.48 -42.46
C SER A 247 -59.64 -15.68 -41.17
N SER A 248 -59.41 -14.37 -41.32
CA SER A 248 -60.22 -13.26 -40.77
C SER A 248 -59.42 -11.97 -41.03
N LEU A 249 -59.68 -11.23 -42.12
CA LEU A 249 -60.76 -10.23 -42.22
C LEU A 249 -60.82 -9.33 -40.97
N PHE A 250 -60.10 -8.20 -41.02
CA PHE A 250 -60.61 -6.85 -40.70
C PHE A 250 -59.54 -5.82 -41.07
N GLU A 251 -59.87 -4.97 -42.05
CA GLU A 251 -59.28 -3.65 -42.26
C GLU A 251 -59.70 -2.72 -41.13
N THR A 252 -58.77 -1.92 -40.61
CA THR A 252 -59.02 -0.52 -40.26
C THR A 252 -57.72 0.27 -40.29
N ASP A 253 -57.85 1.46 -40.87
CA ASP A 253 -56.91 2.51 -41.16
C ASP A 253 -56.18 3.14 -39.94
N ASP A 254 -55.01 3.71 -40.25
CA ASP A 254 -54.59 5.09 -39.89
C ASP A 254 -54.68 5.54 -38.43
N ASP A 255 -53.52 5.63 -37.75
CA ASP A 255 -53.07 6.89 -37.13
C ASP A 255 -51.57 6.80 -36.80
N SER A 256 -50.80 7.72 -37.37
CA SER A 256 -49.36 7.86 -37.13
C SER A 256 -49.13 8.74 -35.91
N THR A 257 -49.10 8.15 -34.72
CA THR A 257 -48.52 8.77 -33.52
C THR A 257 -47.15 8.17 -33.25
N ALA A 258 -46.11 8.99 -33.38
CA ALA A 258 -44.75 8.69 -32.96
C ALA A 258 -44.73 8.41 -31.44
N ASP A 259 -44.82 7.12 -31.09
CA ASP A 259 -44.58 6.62 -29.75
C ASP A 259 -43.05 6.51 -29.58
N LEU A 260 -42.47 7.52 -28.92
CA LEU A 260 -41.08 7.51 -28.52
C LEU A 260 -40.89 6.41 -27.46
N SER A 261 -40.40 5.27 -27.92
CA SER A 261 -39.99 4.10 -27.15
C SER A 261 -39.37 4.45 -25.78
N PRO A 262 -39.99 4.05 -24.65
CA PRO A 262 -39.42 4.20 -23.30
C PRO A 262 -38.17 3.32 -23.02
N LEU A 263 -37.67 2.60 -24.02
CA LEU A 263 -36.62 1.59 -23.88
C LEU A 263 -35.19 2.17 -23.84
N ASP A 264 -34.93 3.30 -24.49
CA ASP A 264 -33.57 3.88 -24.55
C ASP A 264 -33.15 4.60 -23.25
N THR A 265 -34.12 5.14 -22.50
CA THR A 265 -33.83 5.75 -21.18
C THR A 265 -33.44 4.72 -20.12
N ARG A 266 -33.87 3.47 -20.26
CA ARG A 266 -33.51 2.38 -19.32
C ARG A 266 -32.06 1.92 -19.47
N ARG A 267 -31.51 1.89 -20.69
CA ARG A 267 -30.14 1.41 -20.97
C ARG A 267 -29.06 2.43 -20.62
N SER A 268 -29.34 3.72 -20.76
CA SER A 268 -28.42 4.79 -20.33
C SER A 268 -28.27 4.84 -18.80
N GLY A 269 -29.37 4.61 -18.06
CA GLY A 269 -29.37 4.64 -16.59
C GLY A 269 -28.55 3.51 -15.93
N THR A 270 -28.42 2.34 -16.57
CA THR A 270 -27.63 1.22 -16.02
C THR A 270 -26.13 1.48 -16.10
N LEU A 271 -25.66 2.02 -17.23
CA LEU A 271 -24.24 2.34 -17.47
C LEU A 271 -23.72 3.43 -16.52
N GLU A 272 -24.51 4.47 -16.26
CA GLU A 272 -24.14 5.49 -15.27
C GLU A 272 -24.10 4.93 -13.85
N ALA A 273 -25.04 4.05 -13.50
CA ALA A 273 -25.08 3.42 -12.18
C ALA A 273 -23.85 2.52 -11.95
N GLU A 274 -23.44 1.76 -12.96
CA GLU A 274 -22.22 0.92 -12.93
C GLU A 274 -20.96 1.75 -12.80
N ARG A 275 -20.84 2.84 -13.57
CA ARG A 275 -19.74 3.80 -13.44
C ARG A 275 -19.63 4.32 -12.00
N ARG A 276 -20.74 4.75 -11.41
CA ARG A 276 -20.76 5.24 -10.02
C ARG A 276 -20.35 4.15 -9.02
N ARG A 277 -20.74 2.89 -9.26
CA ARG A 277 -20.31 1.74 -8.43
C ARG A 277 -18.80 1.49 -8.55
N ALA A 278 -18.23 1.55 -9.75
CA ALA A 278 -16.80 1.36 -9.98
C ALA A 278 -15.96 2.45 -9.29
N ILE A 279 -16.32 3.73 -9.48
CA ILE A 279 -15.66 4.86 -8.82
C ILE A 279 -15.75 4.72 -7.29
N LYS A 280 -16.93 4.38 -6.78
CA LYS A 280 -17.12 4.13 -5.34
C LYS A 280 -16.24 2.98 -4.85
N ALA A 281 -16.15 1.88 -5.58
CA ALA A 281 -15.31 0.74 -5.22
C ALA A 281 -13.81 1.09 -5.20
N HIS A 282 -13.31 1.88 -6.16
CA HIS A 282 -11.93 2.35 -6.16
C HIS A 282 -11.67 3.31 -5.00
N SER A 283 -12.57 4.27 -4.76
CA SER A 283 -12.46 5.19 -3.62
C SER A 283 -12.44 4.44 -2.28
N GLU A 284 -13.32 3.46 -2.11
CA GLU A 284 -13.34 2.59 -0.92
C GLU A 284 -12.05 1.78 -0.77
N ALA A 285 -11.47 1.27 -1.86
CA ALA A 285 -10.19 0.57 -1.81
C ALA A 285 -9.04 1.49 -1.39
N VAL A 286 -8.99 2.73 -1.90
CA VAL A 286 -8.00 3.74 -1.48
C VAL A 286 -8.19 4.13 -0.01
N GLN A 287 -9.43 4.27 0.46
CA GLN A 287 -9.70 4.53 1.87
C GLN A 287 -9.32 3.35 2.77
N ALA A 288 -9.60 2.11 2.33
CA ALA A 288 -9.19 0.90 3.03
C ALA A 288 -7.66 0.77 3.12
N TRP A 289 -6.95 1.16 2.05
CA TRP A 289 -5.49 1.25 2.04
C TRP A 289 -4.98 2.21 3.11
N ALA A 290 -5.59 3.39 3.23
CA ALA A 290 -5.18 4.41 4.20
C ALA A 290 -5.45 4.02 5.66
N ARG A 291 -6.45 3.16 5.92
CA ARG A 291 -6.81 2.75 7.30
C ARG A 291 -5.85 1.74 7.91
N LEU A 292 -5.21 0.88 7.11
CA LEU A 292 -4.26 -0.15 7.58
C LEU A 292 -4.77 -0.92 8.83
N PRO A 293 -5.90 -1.65 8.75
CA PRO A 293 -6.63 -2.18 9.91
C PRO A 293 -5.84 -3.17 10.79
N TYR A 294 -4.72 -3.71 10.31
CA TYR A 294 -3.89 -4.63 11.09
C TYR A 294 -2.76 -3.92 11.87
N LEU A 295 -2.67 -2.58 11.79
CA LEU A 295 -1.65 -1.76 12.48
C LEU A 295 -2.24 -0.83 13.55
N ASP A 296 -3.54 -0.92 13.86
CA ASP A 296 -4.25 0.00 14.75
C ASP A 296 -3.68 0.06 16.19
N GLU A 297 -2.99 -0.99 16.65
CA GLU A 297 -2.34 -1.03 17.97
C GLU A 297 -0.84 -0.69 17.95
N ALA A 298 -0.32 -0.18 16.84
CA ALA A 298 1.09 0.14 16.64
C ALA A 298 2.01 -1.03 17.09
N PRO A 299 1.92 -2.18 16.40
CA PRO A 299 2.62 -3.39 16.79
C PRO A 299 4.12 -3.13 16.92
N GLY A 300 4.64 -3.44 18.11
CA GLY A 300 6.05 -3.26 18.42
C GLY A 300 6.41 -1.94 19.09
N GLN A 301 5.47 -1.05 19.47
CA GLN A 301 5.80 0.15 20.27
C GLN A 301 6.64 -0.18 21.51
N PHE A 302 6.29 -1.25 22.22
CA PHE A 302 7.05 -1.69 23.39
C PHE A 302 8.45 -2.19 23.03
N LEU A 303 8.57 -2.94 21.93
CA LEU A 303 9.86 -3.39 21.40
C LEU A 303 10.72 -2.21 20.98
N ASP A 304 10.12 -1.20 20.34
CA ASP A 304 10.79 0.01 19.89
C ASP A 304 11.27 0.85 21.07
N GLN A 305 10.48 1.00 22.12
CA GLN A 305 10.90 1.68 23.35
C GLN A 305 12.09 0.96 24.01
N ILE A 306 12.03 -0.38 24.10
CA ILE A 306 13.15 -1.17 24.63
C ILE A 306 14.38 -1.03 23.74
N CYS A 307 14.20 -1.08 22.42
CA CYS A 307 15.30 -0.90 21.47
C CYS A 307 15.87 0.51 21.54
N GLU A 308 15.08 1.56 21.68
CA GLU A 308 15.59 2.93 21.79
C GLU A 308 16.41 3.12 23.08
N VAL A 309 15.88 2.65 24.20
CA VAL A 309 16.53 2.80 25.51
C VAL A 309 17.78 1.93 25.62
N GLU A 310 17.74 0.67 25.16
CA GLU A 310 18.80 -0.30 25.43
C GLU A 310 19.65 -0.66 24.22
N VAL A 311 19.12 -0.48 23.00
CA VAL A 311 19.88 -0.67 21.76
C VAL A 311 20.40 0.67 21.21
N GLY A 312 19.61 1.74 21.29
CA GLY A 312 19.95 3.09 20.86
C GLY A 312 21.02 3.76 21.71
N ARG A 313 21.19 3.37 22.98
CA ARG A 313 22.35 3.76 23.80
C ARG A 313 23.70 3.36 23.19
N TRP A 314 23.71 2.41 22.25
CA TRP A 314 24.91 1.82 21.67
C TRP A 314 25.09 2.14 20.19
N THR A 315 24.17 2.89 19.56
CA THR A 315 24.43 3.46 18.24
C THR A 315 25.48 4.55 18.40
N GLU A 316 26.71 4.25 18.00
CA GLU A 316 27.85 5.17 18.03
C GLU A 316 27.54 6.46 17.26
N ARG A 317 27.98 7.59 17.83
CA ARG A 317 28.24 8.83 17.08
C ARG A 317 29.50 8.67 16.25
#